data_AF-A0A1T2LBE1-F1
#
_entry.id   AF-A0A1T2LBE1-F1
#
_cell.length_a   1.000
_cell.length_b   1.000
_cell.length_c   1.000
_cell.angle_alpha   90.00
_cell.angle_beta   90.00
_cell.angle_gamma   90.00
#
_symmetry.space_group_name_H-M   'P 1'
#
loop_
_entity.id
_entity.type
_entity.pdbx_description
1 polymer ?
#
loop_
_entity_poly.entity_id
_entity_poly.type
_entity_poly.pdbx_seq_one_letter_code
_entity_poly.pdbx_strand_id
1 'polypeptide(L)' 'MTEQVLPKAKKSVALSGTAAGNTAVCTVGRTGNDLHYRGYDILDFADKAEFEEIAYLLVHGE' A
#
# COMPACT_ATOMS: atom_id res chain seq x y z
N MET A 1 29.51 -15.53 -17.57
CA MET A 1 29.24 -14.76 -16.34
C MET A 1 28.49 -13.51 -16.74
N THR A 2 27.19 -13.46 -16.52
CA THR A 2 26.38 -12.26 -16.79
C THR A 2 26.41 -11.39 -15.54
N GLU A 3 27.05 -10.24 -15.63
CA GLU A 3 27.20 -9.27 -14.55
C GLU A 3 25.86 -8.57 -14.31
N GLN A 4 25.32 -8.68 -13.09
CA GLN A 4 24.05 -8.08 -12.70
C GLN A 4 24.32 -6.61 -12.33
N VAL A 5 23.94 -5.69 -13.22
CA VAL A 5 24.06 -4.25 -12.97
C VAL A 5 23.01 -3.84 -11.94
N LEU A 6 23.42 -3.72 -10.67
CA LEU A 6 22.58 -3.21 -9.60
C LEU A 6 22.32 -1.70 -9.82
N PRO A 7 21.06 -1.25 -9.75
CA PRO A 7 20.72 0.15 -9.97
C PRO A 7 21.41 1.05 -8.93
N LYS A 8 21.98 2.15 -9.42
CA LYS A 8 22.69 3.16 -8.63
C LYS A 8 21.81 3.64 -7.47
N ALA A 9 22.27 3.46 -6.24
CA ALA A 9 21.59 3.94 -5.05
C ALA A 9 21.35 5.46 -5.18
N LYS A 10 20.08 5.84 -5.40
CA LYS A 10 19.65 7.23 -5.23
C LYS A 10 19.94 7.61 -3.78
N LYS A 11 20.31 8.86 -3.50
CA LYS A 11 20.33 9.38 -2.12
C LYS A 11 18.93 9.20 -1.56
N SER A 12 18.72 8.08 -0.88
CA SER A 12 17.43 7.74 -0.33
C SER A 12 17.20 8.69 0.84
N VAL A 13 15.98 9.23 0.90
CA VAL A 13 15.49 9.82 2.15
C VAL A 13 15.65 8.76 3.24
N ALA A 14 16.05 9.16 4.44
CA ALA A 14 16.68 8.32 5.47
C ALA A 14 16.03 6.94 5.73
N LEU A 15 14.72 6.78 5.48
CA LEU A 15 13.96 5.57 5.78
C LEU A 15 13.45 4.80 4.53
N SER A 16 13.89 5.16 3.32
CA SER A 16 13.44 4.46 2.10
C SER A 16 13.82 2.98 2.16
N GLY A 17 12.83 2.10 1.96
CA GLY A 17 13.02 0.64 2.03
C GLY A 17 13.16 0.06 3.44
N THR A 18 13.14 0.90 4.49
CA THR A 18 13.19 0.44 5.87
C THR A 18 11.77 0.26 6.41
N ALA A 19 11.46 -0.93 6.93
CA ALA A 19 10.20 -1.17 7.61
C ALA A 19 10.16 -0.40 8.94
N ALA A 20 9.26 0.57 9.06
CA ALA A 20 9.07 1.35 10.29
C ALA A 20 8.11 0.70 11.30
N GLY A 21 7.34 -0.31 10.87
CA GLY A 21 6.36 -1.02 11.69
C GLY A 21 5.42 -1.88 10.84
N ASN A 22 4.42 -2.47 11.48
CA ASN A 22 3.38 -3.27 10.84
C ASN A 22 2.06 -2.48 10.79
N THR A 23 1.29 -2.66 9.73
CA THR A 23 -0.04 -2.07 9.59
C THR A 23 -1.00 -3.09 8.99
N ALA A 24 -2.27 -3.02 9.40
CA ALA A 24 -3.38 -3.77 8.81
C ALA A 24 -4.34 -2.86 8.02
N VAL A 25 -4.05 -1.55 7.93
CA VAL A 25 -4.96 -0.54 7.38
C VAL A 25 -5.02 -0.64 5.86
N CYS A 26 -3.87 -0.64 5.19
CA CYS A 26 -3.82 -0.67 3.74
C CYS A 26 -2.57 -1.36 3.19
N THR A 27 -2.66 -1.81 1.94
CA THR A 27 -1.52 -2.29 1.16
C THR A 27 -1.54 -1.67 -0.23
N VAL A 28 -0.38 -1.22 -0.70
CA VAL A 28 -0.21 -0.57 -2.00
C VAL A 28 0.76 -1.38 -2.85
N GLY A 29 0.44 -1.57 -4.13
CA GLY A 29 1.38 -2.05 -5.13
C GLY A 29 1.80 -3.52 -4.96
N ARG A 30 0.92 -4.41 -4.47
CA ARG A 30 1.22 -5.85 -4.44
C ARG A 30 1.33 -6.44 -5.85
N THR A 31 0.52 -5.97 -6.78
CA THR A 31 0.52 -6.38 -8.20
C THR A 31 0.91 -5.24 -9.13
N GLY A 32 1.01 -4.01 -8.63
CA GLY A 32 1.66 -2.88 -9.29
C GLY A 32 0.95 -1.57 -9.01
N ASN A 33 -0.27 -1.43 -9.51
CA ASN A 33 -1.10 -0.22 -9.36
C ASN A 33 -2.39 -0.50 -8.58
N ASP A 34 -2.29 -1.34 -7.56
CA ASP A 34 -3.40 -1.73 -6.69
C ASP A 34 -3.31 -1.03 -5.33
N LEU A 35 -4.47 -0.71 -4.76
CA LEU A 35 -4.62 -0.18 -3.41
C LEU A 35 -5.73 -0.95 -2.72
N HIS A 36 -5.40 -1.57 -1.60
CA HIS A 36 -6.36 -2.33 -0.80
C HIS A 36 -6.54 -1.72 0.58
N TYR A 37 -7.79 -1.56 1.03
CA TYR A 37 -8.15 -1.18 2.39
C TYR A 37 -8.63 -2.39 3.17
N ARG A 38 -7.92 -2.72 4.27
CA ARG A 38 -8.17 -3.91 5.10
C ARG A 38 -8.31 -5.24 4.32
N GLY A 39 -7.76 -5.30 3.11
CA GLY A 39 -7.80 -6.48 2.23
C GLY A 39 -8.78 -6.39 1.06
N TYR A 40 -9.63 -5.36 1.00
CA TYR A 40 -10.58 -5.11 -0.10
C TYR A 40 -9.99 -4.12 -1.11
N ASP A 41 -10.25 -4.35 -2.40
CA ASP A 41 -9.80 -3.44 -3.47
C ASP A 41 -10.56 -2.10 -3.37
N ILE A 42 -9.84 -0.98 -3.51
CA ILE A 42 -10.46 0.34 -3.58
C ILE A 42 -11.47 0.45 -4.74
N LEU A 43 -11.23 -0.27 -5.83
CA LEU A 43 -12.13 -0.26 -6.98
C LEU A 43 -13.49 -0.92 -6.65
N ASP A 44 -13.52 -1.88 -5.73
CA ASP A 44 -14.79 -2.46 -5.28
C ASP A 44 -15.64 -1.45 -4.49
N PHE A 45 -15.00 -0.53 -3.77
CA PHE A 45 -15.68 0.51 -3.00
C PHE A 45 -16.14 1.69 -3.85
N ALA A 46 -15.38 2.02 -4.91
CA ALA A 46 -15.68 3.17 -5.76
C ALA A 46 -17.11 3.15 -6.33
N ASP A 47 -17.66 1.97 -6.58
CA ASP A 47 -19.02 1.80 -7.13
C ASP A 47 -20.09 1.49 -6.06
N LYS A 48 -19.70 1.15 -4.83
CA LYS A 48 -20.60 0.49 -3.86
C LYS A 48 -20.68 1.15 -2.48
N ALA A 49 -19.76 2.05 -2.15
CA ALA A 49 -19.65 2.60 -0.80
C ALA A 49 -19.42 4.11 -0.82
N GLU A 50 -19.92 4.78 0.21
CA GLU A 50 -19.65 6.19 0.47
C GLU A 50 -18.38 6.36 1.31
N PHE A 51 -17.84 7.59 1.31
CA PHE A 51 -16.60 7.90 2.01
C PHE A 51 -16.68 7.60 3.51
N GLU A 52 -17.81 7.92 4.13
CA GLU A 52 -18.08 7.77 5.56
C GLU A 52 -18.05 6.29 5.99
N GLU A 53 -18.56 5.39 5.15
CA GLU A 53 -18.54 3.95 5.40
C GLU A 53 -17.11 3.41 5.39
N ILE A 54 -16.30 3.85 4.42
CA ILE A 54 -14.89 3.46 4.33
C ILE A 54 -14.08 4.08 5.48
N ALA A 55 -14.35 5.33 5.84
CA ALA A 55 -13.72 5.97 6.99
C ALA A 55 -14.02 5.22 8.29
N TYR A 56 -15.28 4.79 8.48
CA TYR A 56 -15.67 3.98 9.62
C TYR A 56 -14.93 2.64 9.65
N LEU A 57 -14.91 1.91 8.54
CA LEU A 57 -14.18 0.66 8.37
C LEU A 57 -12.68 0.81 8.67
N LEU A 58 -12.04 1.89 8.19
CA LEU A 58 -10.61 2.11 8.41
C LEU A 58 -10.28 2.32 9.89
N VAL A 59 -11.08 3.14 10.57
CA VAL A 59 -10.87 3.52 11.98
C VAL A 59 -11.26 2.39 12.94
N HIS A 60 -12.42 1.75 12.75
CA HIS A 60 -12.98 0.78 13.69
C HIS A 60 -12.63 -0.66 13.32
N GLY A 61 -12.49 -0.96 12.03
CA GLY A 61 -12.09 -2.28 11.54
C GLY A 61 -13.20 -3.24 11.22
N GLU A 62 -14.45 -2.78 11.27
CA GLU A 62 -15.68 -3.46 10.90
C GLU A 62 -16.74 -2.43 10.52
#